data_AF-A0A1A6GR45-F1
#
_entry.id   AF-A0A1A6GR45-F1
#
_cell.length_a   1.000
_cell.length_b   1.000
_cell.length_c   1.000
_cell.angle_alpha   90.00
_cell.angle_beta   90.00
_cell.angle_gamma   90.00
#
_symmetry.space_group_name_H-M   'P 1'
#
loop_
_entity.id
_entity.type
_entity.pdbx_description
1 polymer ?
#
loop_
_entity_poly.entity_id
_entity_poly.type
_entity_poly.pdbx_seq_one_letter_code
_entity_poly.pdbx_strand_id
1 'polypeptide(L)'
;MLDSTLCLIWPSVEVKTLQNTKPEFDEPVSQTKLMRRRLVKSMEDLCSLYDLTVRSSTGNIIQFIYGGDSLDPVTIEGKDEPLEFKRVLDNIKMEPGSAVGAPCAQSTGEPGTLMTLKTFHFAGVASMDITLALPIITAQLGKDDDVDNAHLVNAETVRYSMYTSKLRVKPGDVAVDGEAVVCVTPRANSKSSMYYVLQFLKEDLPKVEKPLVIEAAQTTMINEIQYTMVHPSMRIYRSHLMLLSYLMTYKVFGLAKMKENVLMLASFEKTADHLFDVAYLEID
;
A
#
# COMPACT_ATOMS: atom_id res chain seq x y z
N MET A 1 17.25 45.83 5.34
CA MET A 1 16.48 46.97 5.89
C MET A 1 15.42 47.29 4.85
N LEU A 2 14.20 46.76 5.07
CA LEU A 2 12.98 47.51 5.41
C LEU A 2 12.47 48.28 4.19
N ASP A 3 11.52 47.73 3.44
CA ASP A 3 10.04 47.75 3.65
C ASP A 3 9.42 48.80 2.72
N SER A 4 8.46 48.40 1.88
CA SER A 4 7.51 49.35 1.27
C SER A 4 6.25 48.62 0.83
N THR A 5 5.44 48.31 1.84
CA THR A 5 4.05 47.88 1.77
C THR A 5 3.13 49.04 1.38
N LEU A 6 2.04 48.68 0.69
CA LEU A 6 0.80 49.39 0.39
C LEU A 6 0.46 50.66 1.21
N CYS A 7 -0.22 51.62 0.55
CA CYS A 7 -1.43 52.24 1.11
C CYS A 7 -2.22 52.99 0.02
N LEU A 8 -3.33 52.37 -0.43
CA LEU A 8 -4.41 53.07 -1.14
C LEU A 8 -5.35 53.70 -0.10
N ILE A 9 -5.76 54.93 -0.44
CA ILE A 9 -6.53 55.86 0.38
C ILE A 9 -8.00 55.40 0.45
N TRP A 10 -8.60 55.45 1.64
CA TRP A 10 -10.05 55.58 1.83
C TRP A 10 -10.32 56.59 2.96
N PRO A 11 -11.27 57.53 2.82
CA PRO A 11 -11.42 58.61 3.79
C PRO A 11 -12.10 58.16 5.09
N SER A 12 -11.46 58.58 6.18
CA SER A 12 -11.98 59.04 7.47
C SER A 12 -13.38 58.58 7.91
N VAL A 13 -13.40 57.68 8.89
CA VAL A 13 -14.46 57.61 9.90
C VAL A 13 -13.78 57.59 11.28
N GLU A 14 -14.14 58.54 12.14
CA GLU A 14 -13.61 58.68 13.49
C GLU A 14 -13.85 57.43 14.34
N VAL A 15 -12.77 56.84 14.87
CA VAL A 15 -12.84 55.81 15.92
C VAL A 15 -12.96 56.51 17.26
N LYS A 16 -14.18 56.56 17.82
CA LYS A 16 -14.36 56.87 19.24
C LYS A 16 -13.94 55.65 20.07
N THR A 17 -12.89 55.82 20.86
CA THR A 17 -12.51 54.92 21.94
C THR A 17 -13.67 54.77 22.92
N LEU A 18 -14.25 53.57 22.99
CA LEU A 18 -15.26 53.21 23.98
C LEU A 18 -14.61 53.20 25.36
N GLN A 19 -14.94 54.20 26.18
CA GLN A 19 -14.70 54.18 27.61
C GLN A 19 -15.45 52.97 28.21
N ASN A 20 -14.74 52.18 29.00
CA ASN A 20 -15.28 51.10 29.81
C ASN A 20 -16.36 51.63 30.78
N THR A 21 -17.61 51.60 30.36
CA THR A 21 -18.75 51.61 31.27
C THR A 21 -19.11 50.17 31.57
N LYS A 22 -18.99 49.78 32.85
CA LYS A 22 -19.53 48.52 33.41
C LYS A 22 -20.94 48.28 32.83
N PRO A 23 -21.20 47.15 32.14
CA PRO A 23 -22.53 46.89 31.63
C PRO A 23 -23.45 46.48 32.79
N GLU A 24 -24.55 47.21 32.96
CA GLU A 24 -25.76 46.73 33.62
C GLU A 24 -26.22 45.44 32.92
N PHE A 25 -26.43 44.38 33.69
CA PHE A 25 -26.33 43.00 33.21
C PHE A 25 -27.59 42.41 32.57
N ASP A 26 -28.67 43.17 32.35
CA ASP A 26 -29.96 42.60 31.90
C ASP A 26 -30.41 43.00 30.46
N GLU A 27 -29.86 44.06 29.86
CA GLU A 27 -30.25 44.51 28.51
C GLU A 27 -29.57 43.82 27.29
N PRO A 28 -28.30 43.37 27.33
CA PRO A 28 -27.65 42.82 26.13
C PRO A 28 -28.23 41.45 25.71
N VAL A 29 -28.79 40.69 26.67
CA VAL A 29 -29.46 39.41 26.41
C VAL A 29 -30.78 39.63 25.65
N SER A 30 -31.48 40.73 25.92
CA SER A 30 -32.73 41.09 25.23
C SER A 30 -32.48 41.46 23.77
N GLN A 31 -31.47 42.30 23.52
CA GLN A 31 -31.10 42.71 22.16
C GLN A 31 -30.58 41.53 21.31
N THR A 32 -29.78 40.63 21.89
CA THR A 32 -29.32 39.41 21.21
C THR A 32 -30.46 38.44 20.90
N LYS A 33 -31.45 38.28 21.79
CA LYS A 33 -32.67 37.49 21.52
C LYS A 33 -33.49 38.07 20.38
N LEU A 34 -33.66 39.39 20.33
CA LEU A 34 -34.37 40.06 19.24
C LEU A 34 -33.65 39.90 17.90
N MET A 35 -32.33 40.07 17.90
CA MET A 35 -31.49 39.86 16.71
C MET A 35 -31.63 38.44 16.18
N ARG A 36 -31.50 37.43 17.05
CA ARG A 36 -31.70 36.02 16.70
C ARG A 36 -33.08 35.77 16.11
N ARG A 37 -34.15 36.33 16.71
CA ARG A 37 -35.52 36.17 16.20
C ARG A 37 -35.70 36.78 14.81
N ARG A 38 -35.11 37.95 14.56
CA ARG A 38 -35.14 38.59 13.23
C ARG A 38 -34.42 37.74 12.18
N LEU A 39 -33.25 37.19 12.53
CA LEU A 39 -32.48 36.32 11.64
C LEU A 39 -33.25 35.04 11.28
N VAL A 40 -33.81 34.35 12.27
CA VAL A 40 -34.61 33.14 12.04
C VAL A 40 -35.79 33.46 11.11
N LYS A 41 -36.52 34.54 11.39
CA LYS A 41 -37.64 34.95 10.54
C LYS A 41 -37.24 35.31 9.10
N SER A 42 -36.01 35.78 8.87
CA SER A 42 -35.52 36.05 7.51
C SER A 42 -35.05 34.81 6.75
N MET A 43 -34.73 33.70 7.45
CA MET A 43 -34.10 32.52 6.85
C MET A 43 -34.97 31.25 6.92
N GLU A 44 -36.12 31.29 7.60
CA GLU A 44 -36.99 30.10 7.81
C GLU A 44 -37.55 29.49 6.52
N ASP A 45 -37.63 30.28 5.44
CA ASP A 45 -38.17 29.88 4.14
C ASP A 45 -37.13 29.29 3.18
N LEU A 46 -35.84 29.29 3.54
CA LEU A 46 -34.76 28.81 2.68
C LEU A 46 -34.63 27.28 2.77
N CYS A 47 -34.62 26.60 1.61
CA CYS A 47 -34.52 25.15 1.55
C CYS A 47 -33.58 24.69 0.41
N SER A 48 -32.88 23.57 0.62
CA SER A 48 -32.11 22.88 -0.41
C SER A 48 -33.02 21.93 -1.19
N LEU A 49 -32.99 22.01 -2.52
CA LEU A 49 -33.81 21.17 -3.41
C LEU A 49 -32.99 20.01 -3.99
N TYR A 50 -33.70 19.05 -4.61
CA TYR A 50 -33.11 17.85 -5.22
C TYR A 50 -32.08 18.15 -6.34
N ASP A 51 -32.12 19.35 -6.91
CA ASP A 51 -31.15 19.83 -7.90
C ASP A 51 -29.89 20.46 -7.25
N LEU A 52 -29.73 20.31 -5.93
CA LEU A 52 -28.66 20.86 -5.09
C LEU A 52 -28.65 22.39 -4.95
N THR A 53 -29.67 23.08 -5.48
CA THR A 53 -29.81 24.53 -5.33
C THR A 53 -30.51 24.90 -4.01
N VAL A 54 -30.14 26.05 -3.44
CA VAL A 54 -30.83 26.64 -2.28
C VAL A 54 -31.81 27.68 -2.77
N ARG A 55 -33.09 27.48 -2.49
CA ARG A 55 -34.17 28.36 -2.96
C ARG A 55 -35.00 28.89 -1.81
N SER A 56 -35.57 30.08 -2.04
CA SER A 56 -36.62 30.64 -1.18
C SER A 56 -37.98 30.00 -1.50
N SER A 57 -38.96 30.20 -0.63
CA SER A 57 -40.35 29.74 -0.78
C SER A 57 -41.00 30.21 -2.09
N THR A 58 -40.56 31.34 -2.65
CA THR A 58 -41.03 31.88 -3.95
C THR A 58 -40.37 31.24 -5.18
N GLY A 59 -39.41 30.33 -5.00
CA GLY A 59 -38.68 29.66 -6.09
C GLY A 59 -37.44 30.41 -6.61
N ASN A 60 -37.11 31.57 -6.03
CA ASN A 60 -35.88 32.30 -6.34
C ASN A 60 -34.65 31.53 -5.84
N ILE A 61 -33.62 31.42 -6.68
CA ILE A 61 -32.35 30.77 -6.33
C ILE A 61 -31.48 31.75 -5.52
N ILE A 62 -31.09 31.36 -4.32
CA ILE A 62 -30.19 32.13 -3.44
C ILE A 62 -28.74 31.65 -3.60
N GLN A 63 -28.54 30.34 -3.70
CA GLN A 63 -27.24 29.72 -3.99
C GLN A 63 -27.42 28.56 -4.96
N PHE A 64 -26.51 28.43 -5.92
CA PHE A 64 -26.50 27.28 -6.84
C PHE A 64 -26.08 25.98 -6.16
N ILE A 65 -25.21 26.08 -5.16
CA ILE A 65 -24.73 24.97 -4.34
C ILE A 65 -24.64 25.50 -2.90
N TYR A 66 -25.24 24.79 -1.95
CA TYR A 66 -25.15 25.16 -0.53
C TYR A 66 -23.68 25.19 -0.09
N GLY A 67 -23.22 26.31 0.48
CA GLY A 67 -21.85 26.43 0.98
C GLY A 67 -20.75 26.39 -0.10
N GLY A 68 -21.10 26.21 -1.37
CA GLY A 68 -20.17 25.97 -2.49
C GLY A 68 -19.73 24.51 -2.66
N ASP A 69 -19.94 23.66 -1.66
CA ASP A 69 -19.50 22.26 -1.58
C ASP A 69 -20.64 21.25 -1.39
N SER A 70 -21.86 21.72 -1.07
CA SER A 70 -23.03 20.90 -0.76
C SER A 70 -22.81 19.94 0.41
N LEU A 71 -21.92 20.29 1.35
CA LEU A 71 -21.66 19.48 2.53
C LEU A 71 -22.59 19.88 3.68
N ASP A 72 -23.10 18.88 4.40
CA ASP A 72 -23.87 19.12 5.62
C ASP A 72 -22.91 19.30 6.81
N PRO A 73 -22.84 20.50 7.43
CA PRO A 73 -21.93 20.77 8.55
C PRO A 73 -22.14 19.89 9.77
N VAL A 74 -23.28 19.20 9.90
CA VAL A 74 -23.51 18.23 10.97
C VAL A 74 -22.75 16.91 10.73
N THR A 75 -22.49 16.58 9.47
CA THR A 75 -21.84 15.32 9.05
C THR A 75 -20.33 15.45 8.85
N ILE A 76 -19.81 16.68 8.78
CA ILE A 76 -18.39 16.95 8.59
C ILE A 76 -17.62 16.48 9.83
N GLU A 77 -16.62 15.61 9.60
CA GLU A 77 -15.83 15.01 10.67
C GLU A 77 -14.71 15.94 11.16
N GLY A 78 -14.05 16.62 10.24
CA GLY A 78 -12.94 17.53 10.50
C GLY A 78 -13.39 18.97 10.74
N LYS A 79 -12.42 19.85 10.99
CA LYS A 79 -12.67 21.29 11.03
C LYS A 79 -12.78 21.82 9.60
N ASP A 80 -14.00 22.03 9.13
CA ASP A 80 -14.32 22.48 7.77
C ASP A 80 -13.85 21.52 6.66
N GLU A 81 -13.56 20.25 7.01
CA GLU A 81 -13.11 19.21 6.07
C GLU A 81 -13.97 17.95 6.25
N PRO A 82 -14.46 17.33 5.15
CA PRO A 82 -15.43 16.23 5.24
C PRO A 82 -14.86 14.99 5.95
N LEU A 83 -13.55 14.74 5.85
CA LEU A 83 -12.88 13.61 6.49
C LEU A 83 -11.56 14.03 7.11
N GLU A 84 -11.27 13.52 8.30
CA GLU A 84 -9.93 13.59 8.89
C GLU A 84 -9.10 12.38 8.44
N PHE A 85 -8.41 12.51 7.31
CA PHE A 85 -7.65 11.40 6.69
C PHE A 85 -6.67 10.72 7.65
N LYS A 86 -6.07 11.48 8.56
CA LYS A 86 -5.11 10.94 9.53
C LYS A 86 -5.76 9.91 10.45
N ARG A 87 -6.92 10.24 11.02
CA ARG A 87 -7.69 9.36 11.91
C ARG A 87 -8.14 8.10 11.19
N VAL A 88 -8.65 8.24 9.97
CA VAL A 88 -9.09 7.10 9.15
C VAL A 88 -7.92 6.19 8.81
N LEU A 89 -6.77 6.75 8.41
CA LEU A 89 -5.57 5.97 8.13
C LEU A 89 -5.05 5.23 9.36
N ASP A 90 -5.10 5.85 10.54
CA ASP A 90 -4.68 5.20 11.77
C ASP A 90 -5.59 4.00 12.12
N ASN A 91 -6.89 4.09 11.85
CA ASN A 91 -7.83 2.98 12.05
C ASN A 91 -7.71 1.84 11.02
N ILE A 92 -7.10 2.09 9.85
CA ILE A 92 -6.93 1.09 8.77
C ILE A 92 -5.57 0.37 8.88
N LYS A 93 -4.61 0.94 9.62
CA LYS A 93 -3.30 0.31 9.83
C LYS A 93 -3.44 -1.00 10.58
N MET A 94 -2.53 -1.92 10.31
CA MET A 94 -2.45 -3.18 11.04
C MET A 94 -2.06 -2.91 12.49
N GLU A 95 -2.87 -3.41 13.43
CA GLU A 95 -2.58 -3.30 14.87
C GLU A 95 -1.31 -4.08 15.24
N PRO A 96 -0.38 -3.47 16.01
CA PRO A 96 0.80 -4.16 16.51
C PRO A 96 0.42 -5.41 17.33
N GLY A 97 1.12 -6.52 17.09
CA GLY A 97 0.83 -7.80 17.75
C GLY A 97 -0.28 -8.62 17.10
N SER A 98 -0.91 -8.13 16.03
CA SER A 98 -1.85 -8.92 15.24
C SER A 98 -1.17 -10.14 14.60
N ALA A 99 -1.80 -11.31 14.70
CA ALA A 99 -1.28 -12.57 14.18
C ALA A 99 -1.49 -12.69 12.66
N VAL A 100 -0.75 -11.92 11.86
CA VAL A 100 -0.91 -11.81 10.39
C VAL A 100 -0.65 -13.10 9.61
N GLY A 101 0.12 -14.04 10.16
CA GLY A 101 0.48 -15.29 9.48
C GLY A 101 -0.70 -16.24 9.27
N ALA A 102 -1.57 -16.38 10.28
CA ALA A 102 -2.75 -17.24 10.21
C ALA A 102 -3.78 -16.82 9.12
N PRO A 103 -4.27 -15.57 9.08
CA PRO A 103 -5.20 -15.14 8.03
C PRO A 103 -4.54 -15.14 6.65
N CYS A 104 -3.24 -14.87 6.56
CA CYS A 104 -2.48 -14.99 5.30
C CYS A 104 -2.48 -16.43 4.78
N ALA A 105 -2.19 -17.41 5.65
CA ALA A 105 -2.18 -18.82 5.29
C ALA A 105 -3.57 -19.31 4.86
N GLN A 106 -4.61 -18.98 5.63
CA GLN A 106 -5.99 -19.37 5.32
C GLN A 106 -6.48 -18.74 4.01
N SER A 107 -6.24 -17.44 3.83
CA SER A 107 -6.60 -16.71 2.60
C SER A 107 -5.94 -17.29 1.35
N THR A 108 -4.75 -17.89 1.48
CA THR A 108 -4.06 -18.51 0.35
C THR A 108 -4.50 -19.97 0.14
N GLY A 109 -4.84 -20.69 1.20
CA GLY A 109 -5.23 -22.11 1.15
C GLY A 109 -6.70 -22.38 0.82
N GLU A 110 -7.64 -21.56 1.32
CA GLU A 110 -9.09 -21.73 1.10
C GLU A 110 -9.48 -21.75 -0.39
N PRO A 111 -8.94 -20.85 -1.24
CA PRO A 111 -9.20 -20.88 -2.68
C PRO A 111 -8.84 -22.24 -3.32
N GLY A 112 -7.78 -22.87 -2.83
CA GLY A 112 -7.36 -24.21 -3.22
C GLY A 112 -8.48 -25.23 -3.05
N THR A 113 -9.06 -25.31 -1.86
CA THR A 113 -10.14 -26.25 -1.54
C THR A 113 -11.41 -25.96 -2.34
N LEU A 114 -11.77 -24.68 -2.53
CA LEU A 114 -12.97 -24.27 -3.26
C LEU A 114 -12.92 -24.64 -4.74
N MET A 115 -11.77 -24.47 -5.38
CA MET A 115 -11.56 -24.88 -6.77
C MET A 115 -11.65 -26.40 -6.91
N THR A 116 -11.05 -27.20 -5.99
CA THR A 116 -11.18 -28.66 -5.99
C THR A 116 -12.63 -29.12 -5.80
N LEU A 117 -13.41 -28.45 -4.95
CA LEU A 117 -14.84 -28.76 -4.79
C LEU A 117 -15.67 -28.39 -6.03
N LYS A 118 -15.30 -27.34 -6.77
CA LYS A 118 -16.00 -26.94 -8.01
C LYS A 118 -15.69 -27.86 -9.20
N THR A 119 -14.53 -28.51 -9.26
CA THR A 119 -14.21 -29.49 -10.30
C THR A 119 -15.11 -30.74 -10.25
N PHE A 120 -15.66 -31.10 -9.08
CA PHE A 120 -16.62 -32.21 -8.97
C PHE A 120 -17.97 -31.96 -9.68
N HIS A 121 -18.33 -30.71 -9.98
CA HIS A 121 -19.54 -30.38 -10.77
C HIS A 121 -19.32 -30.32 -12.28
N PHE A 122 -18.06 -30.33 -12.76
CA PHE A 122 -17.71 -30.22 -14.19
C PHE A 122 -16.79 -31.37 -14.65
N ALA A 123 -17.09 -32.61 -14.22
CA ALA A 123 -16.42 -33.81 -14.70
C ALA A 123 -16.63 -33.98 -16.23
N GLY A 124 -15.76 -33.36 -17.03
CA GLY A 124 -15.82 -33.40 -18.49
C GLY A 124 -15.01 -32.34 -19.23
N VAL A 125 -14.55 -31.28 -18.57
CA VAL A 125 -13.62 -30.29 -19.17
C VAL A 125 -12.30 -30.36 -18.42
N ALA A 126 -11.20 -30.50 -19.16
CA ALA A 126 -9.85 -30.72 -18.64
C ALA A 126 -9.56 -29.89 -17.38
N SER A 127 -9.21 -30.60 -16.30
CA SER A 127 -8.92 -30.05 -14.97
C SER A 127 -7.92 -28.91 -15.05
N MET A 128 -8.32 -27.70 -14.68
CA MET A 128 -7.38 -26.65 -14.30
C MET A 128 -6.94 -26.96 -12.87
N ASP A 129 -5.85 -27.72 -12.78
CA ASP A 129 -5.21 -28.13 -11.54
C ASP A 129 -4.45 -26.94 -10.92
N ILE A 130 -4.96 -26.45 -9.79
CA ILE A 130 -4.27 -25.53 -8.84
C ILE A 130 -2.94 -26.12 -8.37
N THR A 131 -2.85 -27.45 -8.42
CA THR A 131 -1.66 -28.27 -8.25
C THR A 131 -0.61 -28.04 -9.32
N LEU A 132 -0.74 -27.10 -10.26
CA LEU A 132 0.37 -26.64 -11.10
C LEU A 132 1.15 -25.47 -10.49
N ALA A 133 0.53 -24.67 -9.61
CA ALA A 133 1.24 -23.59 -8.90
C ALA A 133 2.17 -24.13 -7.80
N LEU A 134 1.72 -25.14 -7.05
CA LEU A 134 2.51 -25.74 -5.97
C LEU A 134 3.80 -26.43 -6.44
N PRO A 135 3.81 -27.23 -7.52
CA PRO A 135 5.02 -27.82 -8.08
C PRO A 135 5.95 -26.83 -8.73
N ILE A 136 5.47 -25.70 -9.27
CA ILE A 136 6.36 -24.61 -9.67
C ILE A 136 6.99 -24.00 -8.40
N ILE A 137 6.21 -23.72 -7.36
CA ILE A 137 6.73 -23.20 -6.09
C ILE A 137 7.70 -24.19 -5.42
N THR A 138 7.40 -25.50 -5.40
CA THR A 138 8.28 -26.52 -4.80
C THR A 138 9.43 -26.95 -5.72
N ALA A 139 9.31 -26.88 -7.06
CA ALA A 139 10.44 -27.09 -7.98
C ALA A 139 11.42 -25.90 -7.94
N GLN A 140 10.91 -24.68 -7.74
CA GLN A 140 11.70 -23.48 -7.43
C GLN A 140 12.44 -23.60 -6.07
N LEU A 141 12.00 -24.50 -5.18
CA LEU A 141 12.47 -24.62 -3.79
C LEU A 141 13.08 -25.99 -3.44
N GLY A 142 13.16 -26.91 -4.40
CA GLY A 142 13.27 -28.34 -4.13
C GLY A 142 14.35 -29.06 -4.91
N LYS A 143 15.35 -28.36 -5.44
CA LYS A 143 16.55 -29.02 -5.92
C LYS A 143 17.78 -28.44 -5.23
N ASP A 144 18.68 -29.37 -4.98
CA ASP A 144 20.00 -29.22 -4.37
C ASP A 144 20.71 -27.94 -4.79
N ASP A 145 21.67 -27.53 -3.97
CA ASP A 145 22.44 -26.27 -4.01
C ASP A 145 23.08 -25.88 -5.38
N ASP A 146 22.80 -26.63 -6.46
CA ASP A 146 23.35 -26.54 -7.82
C ASP A 146 22.30 -26.40 -8.95
N VAL A 147 21.04 -26.02 -8.68
CA VAL A 147 20.13 -25.67 -9.80
C VAL A 147 20.36 -24.23 -10.23
N ASP A 148 20.92 -24.09 -11.42
CA ASP A 148 21.03 -22.87 -12.19
C ASP A 148 19.71 -22.07 -12.12
N ASN A 149 19.69 -21.04 -11.27
CA ASN A 149 18.57 -20.10 -11.07
C ASN A 149 18.27 -19.24 -12.32
N ALA A 150 18.86 -19.58 -13.47
CA ALA A 150 18.82 -18.86 -14.73
C ALA A 150 17.42 -18.78 -15.35
N HIS A 151 16.51 -19.71 -15.03
CA HIS A 151 15.17 -19.73 -15.61
C HIS A 151 14.14 -18.78 -14.94
N LEU A 152 14.50 -18.17 -13.80
CA LEU A 152 13.60 -17.31 -13.01
C LEU A 152 13.81 -15.81 -13.23
N VAL A 153 14.95 -15.46 -13.83
CA VAL A 153 15.41 -14.09 -13.93
C VAL A 153 15.25 -13.64 -15.38
N ASN A 154 14.17 -12.91 -15.66
CA ASN A 154 14.01 -12.25 -16.95
C ASN A 154 14.95 -11.03 -17.01
N ALA A 155 15.59 -10.81 -18.16
CA ALA A 155 16.43 -9.63 -18.42
C ALA A 155 15.72 -8.30 -18.10
N GLU A 156 14.39 -8.21 -18.25
CA GLU A 156 13.62 -7.03 -17.84
C GLU A 156 13.57 -6.82 -16.32
N THR A 157 13.56 -7.90 -15.54
CA THR A 157 13.59 -7.82 -14.07
C THR A 157 14.97 -7.39 -13.57
N VAL A 158 16.02 -7.86 -14.25
CA VAL A 158 17.39 -7.40 -14.05
C VAL A 158 17.49 -5.91 -14.31
N ARG A 159 16.99 -5.45 -15.46
CA ARG A 159 16.98 -4.04 -15.85
C ARG A 159 16.26 -3.15 -14.85
N TYR A 160 15.08 -3.54 -14.38
CA TYR A 160 14.33 -2.77 -13.37
C TYR A 160 15.15 -2.55 -12.09
N SER A 161 15.84 -3.59 -11.65
CA SER A 161 16.60 -3.57 -10.39
C SER A 161 17.93 -2.83 -10.49
N MET A 162 18.48 -2.70 -11.70
CA MET A 162 19.61 -1.81 -11.96
C MET A 162 19.25 -0.33 -11.76
N TYR A 163 17.96 0.04 -11.89
CA TYR A 163 17.49 1.41 -11.65
C TYR A 163 17.21 1.71 -10.18
N THR A 164 16.70 0.73 -9.44
CA THR A 164 16.34 0.87 -8.03
C THR A 164 17.55 0.69 -7.10
N SER A 165 18.58 -0.01 -7.56
CA SER A 165 19.83 -0.20 -6.83
C SER A 165 20.66 1.09 -6.76
N LYS A 166 21.62 1.13 -5.81
CA LYS A 166 22.56 2.24 -5.62
C LYS A 166 23.61 2.37 -6.75
N LEU A 167 23.42 1.68 -7.88
CA LEU A 167 24.37 1.61 -8.99
C LEU A 167 24.44 2.91 -9.83
N ARG A 168 23.61 3.93 -9.54
CA ARG A 168 23.60 5.26 -10.21
C ARG A 168 23.45 5.18 -11.74
N VAL A 169 22.87 4.09 -12.25
CA VAL A 169 22.62 3.89 -13.69
C VAL A 169 21.28 4.52 -14.06
N LYS A 170 21.23 5.23 -15.20
CA LYS A 170 19.99 5.86 -15.67
C LYS A 170 19.16 4.87 -16.50
N PRO A 171 17.82 5.05 -16.56
CA PRO A 171 16.93 4.25 -17.40
C PRO A 171 17.37 4.14 -18.87
N GLY A 172 17.86 5.23 -19.45
CA GLY A 172 18.30 5.27 -20.86
C GLY A 172 19.66 4.62 -21.13
N ASP A 173 20.39 4.20 -20.09
CA ASP A 173 21.72 3.60 -20.20
C ASP A 173 21.68 2.07 -20.04
N VAL A 174 20.49 1.47 -19.83
CA VAL A 174 20.29 0.02 -19.74
C VAL A 174 19.27 -0.42 -20.77
N ALA A 175 19.71 -1.25 -21.71
CA ALA A 175 18.90 -1.89 -22.74
C ALA A 175 18.88 -3.40 -22.53
N VAL A 176 17.76 -4.03 -22.86
CA VAL A 176 17.62 -5.50 -22.85
C VAL A 176 17.79 -5.97 -24.29
N ASP A 177 18.85 -6.73 -24.55
CA ASP A 177 19.22 -7.24 -25.88
C ASP A 177 18.99 -8.76 -25.94
N GLY A 178 17.78 -9.20 -25.57
CA GLY A 178 17.36 -10.60 -25.59
C GLY A 178 16.86 -11.09 -24.23
N GLU A 179 16.45 -12.36 -24.16
CA GLU A 179 15.81 -12.94 -22.97
C GLU A 179 16.75 -13.04 -21.75
N ALA A 180 18.06 -13.12 -21.99
CA ALA A 180 19.08 -13.30 -20.95
C ALA A 180 20.23 -12.26 -21.02
N VAL A 181 20.12 -11.23 -21.86
CA VAL A 181 21.22 -10.27 -22.09
C VAL A 181 20.75 -8.85 -21.77
N VAL A 182 21.48 -8.20 -20.86
CA VAL A 182 21.27 -6.79 -20.50
C VAL A 182 22.53 -6.01 -20.87
N CYS A 183 22.36 -5.02 -21.74
CA CYS A 183 23.42 -4.13 -22.19
C CYS A 183 23.39 -2.84 -21.38
N VAL A 184 24.51 -2.53 -20.71
CA VAL A 184 24.68 -1.28 -19.97
C VAL A 184 25.66 -0.38 -20.72
N THR A 185 25.19 0.81 -21.10
CA THR A 185 25.94 1.84 -21.82
C THR A 185 26.19 3.04 -20.91
N PRO A 186 27.23 3.00 -20.06
CA PRO A 186 27.49 4.09 -19.13
C PRO A 186 27.91 5.36 -19.85
N ARG A 187 27.34 6.51 -19.45
CA ARG A 187 27.78 7.82 -19.92
C ARG A 187 28.79 8.43 -18.97
N ALA A 188 29.86 9.01 -19.52
CA ALA A 188 30.79 9.81 -18.73
C ALA A 188 30.07 11.02 -18.11
N ASN A 189 30.47 11.39 -16.89
CA ASN A 189 29.98 12.59 -16.21
C ASN A 189 31.17 13.49 -15.85
N SER A 190 30.94 14.76 -15.55
CA SER A 190 31.98 15.72 -15.15
C SER A 190 32.79 15.30 -13.93
N LYS A 191 32.25 14.36 -13.13
CA LYS A 191 32.86 13.84 -11.89
C LYS A 191 33.58 12.50 -12.05
N SER A 192 33.41 11.77 -13.14
CA SER A 192 33.95 10.41 -13.30
C SER A 192 34.15 10.03 -14.76
N SER A 193 35.34 9.50 -15.08
CA SER A 193 35.66 8.97 -16.40
C SER A 193 34.83 7.71 -16.71
N MET A 194 34.60 7.44 -17.98
CA MET A 194 33.87 6.25 -18.43
C MET A 194 34.51 4.95 -17.91
N TYR A 195 35.84 4.87 -17.89
CA TYR A 195 36.58 3.72 -17.39
C TYR A 195 36.30 3.46 -15.90
N TYR A 196 36.26 4.51 -15.08
CA TYR A 196 35.94 4.39 -13.66
C TYR A 196 34.51 3.84 -13.44
N VAL A 197 33.54 4.33 -14.23
CA VAL A 197 32.15 3.87 -14.14
C VAL A 197 32.03 2.39 -14.55
N LEU A 198 32.73 1.96 -15.60
CA LEU A 198 32.74 0.56 -16.03
C LEU A 198 33.36 -0.38 -14.97
N GLN A 199 34.48 0.03 -14.37
CA GLN A 199 35.13 -0.76 -13.31
C GLN A 199 34.25 -0.87 -12.07
N PHE A 200 33.61 0.23 -11.66
CA PHE A 200 32.66 0.27 -10.55
C PHE A 200 31.48 -0.67 -10.78
N LEU A 201 30.86 -0.61 -11.97
CA LEU A 201 29.75 -1.49 -12.33
C LEU A 201 30.17 -2.96 -12.35
N LYS A 202 31.37 -3.27 -12.86
CA LYS A 202 31.89 -4.64 -12.86
C LYS A 202 32.07 -5.22 -11.46
N GLU A 203 32.46 -4.41 -10.48
CA GLU A 203 32.68 -4.86 -9.09
C GLU A 203 31.38 -4.93 -8.27
N ASP A 204 30.41 -4.05 -8.54
CA ASP A 204 29.19 -3.95 -7.72
C ASP A 204 27.99 -4.70 -8.30
N LEU A 205 27.93 -4.95 -9.61
CA LEU A 205 26.82 -5.68 -10.22
C LEU A 205 26.63 -7.10 -9.66
N PRO A 206 27.70 -7.91 -9.42
CA PRO A 206 27.56 -9.23 -8.79
C PRO A 206 27.02 -9.17 -7.35
N LYS A 207 27.22 -8.04 -6.65
CA LYS A 207 26.69 -7.84 -5.28
C LYS A 207 25.18 -7.60 -5.29
N VAL A 208 24.65 -7.08 -6.40
CA VAL A 208 23.22 -6.82 -6.60
C VAL A 208 22.50 -8.05 -7.17
N GLU A 209 23.23 -9.04 -7.71
CA GLU A 209 22.67 -10.26 -8.31
C GLU A 209 21.80 -11.08 -7.35
N LYS A 210 22.30 -11.38 -6.15
CA LYS A 210 21.54 -12.18 -5.16
C LYS A 210 20.23 -11.53 -4.71
N PRO A 211 20.20 -10.26 -4.25
CA PRO A 211 18.93 -9.62 -3.86
C PRO A 211 17.98 -9.46 -5.05
N LEU A 212 18.53 -9.28 -6.25
CA LEU A 212 17.75 -9.18 -7.49
C LEU A 212 17.04 -10.49 -7.85
N VAL A 213 17.74 -11.62 -7.77
CA VAL A 213 17.14 -12.95 -8.01
C VAL A 213 16.00 -13.20 -7.02
N ILE A 214 16.16 -12.79 -5.76
CA ILE A 214 15.13 -12.93 -4.73
C ILE A 214 13.90 -12.07 -5.04
N GLU A 215 14.07 -10.80 -5.39
CA GLU A 215 12.95 -9.90 -5.72
C GLU A 215 12.22 -10.33 -7.00
N ALA A 216 12.97 -10.81 -7.99
CA ALA A 216 12.43 -11.42 -9.20
C ALA A 216 11.58 -12.66 -8.88
N ALA A 217 12.12 -13.58 -8.07
CA ALA A 217 11.41 -14.78 -7.65
C ALA A 217 10.11 -14.45 -6.88
N GLN A 218 10.15 -13.46 -5.98
CA GLN A 218 8.96 -12.99 -5.26
C GLN A 218 7.87 -12.45 -6.20
N THR A 219 8.28 -11.62 -7.17
CA THR A 219 7.35 -11.00 -8.12
C THR A 219 6.72 -12.04 -9.04
N THR A 220 7.53 -12.96 -9.57
CA THR A 220 7.06 -14.08 -10.39
C THR A 220 6.10 -14.97 -9.61
N MET A 221 6.42 -15.29 -8.35
CA MET A 221 5.54 -16.08 -7.48
C MET A 221 4.18 -15.40 -7.27
N ILE A 222 4.17 -14.09 -6.97
CA ILE A 222 2.90 -13.34 -6.79
C ILE A 222 2.08 -13.36 -8.07
N ASN A 223 2.70 -13.14 -9.23
CA ASN A 223 2.01 -13.09 -10.52
C ASN A 223 1.45 -14.46 -10.90
N GLU A 224 2.20 -15.54 -10.71
CA GLU A 224 1.77 -16.90 -11.03
C GLU A 224 0.62 -17.36 -10.13
N ILE A 225 0.73 -17.09 -8.83
CA ILE A 225 -0.32 -17.39 -7.86
C ILE A 225 -1.59 -16.57 -8.18
N GLN A 226 -1.44 -15.31 -8.57
CA GLN A 226 -2.57 -14.47 -8.94
C GLN A 226 -3.20 -14.93 -10.26
N TYR A 227 -2.40 -15.35 -11.24
CA TYR A 227 -2.84 -15.86 -12.55
C TYR A 227 -3.60 -17.18 -12.44
N THR A 228 -3.08 -18.13 -11.66
CA THR A 228 -3.75 -19.41 -11.39
C THR A 228 -5.05 -19.23 -10.61
N MET A 229 -5.13 -18.19 -9.77
CA MET A 229 -6.32 -17.88 -8.99
C MET A 229 -7.27 -16.86 -9.63
N VAL A 230 -7.15 -16.59 -10.93
CA VAL A 230 -8.12 -15.78 -11.69
C VAL A 230 -9.39 -16.59 -11.95
N HIS A 231 -10.14 -16.87 -10.88
CA HIS A 231 -11.56 -17.20 -10.99
C HIS A 231 -12.39 -15.98 -10.55
N PRO A 232 -13.52 -15.67 -11.21
CA PRO A 232 -14.34 -14.48 -10.92
C PRO A 232 -14.81 -14.35 -9.47
N SER A 233 -14.74 -15.43 -8.69
CA SER A 233 -15.25 -15.54 -7.32
C SER A 233 -14.15 -15.57 -6.25
N MET A 234 -12.86 -15.51 -6.63
CA MET A 234 -11.77 -15.60 -5.66
C MET A 234 -10.75 -14.50 -5.92
N ARG A 235 -10.52 -13.68 -4.90
CA ARG A 235 -9.51 -12.63 -4.90
C ARG A 235 -8.73 -12.72 -3.60
N ILE A 236 -7.42 -12.90 -3.73
CA ILE A 236 -6.50 -12.85 -2.59
C ILE A 236 -5.94 -11.44 -2.49
N TYR A 237 -5.82 -10.94 -1.26
CA TYR A 237 -5.16 -9.67 -1.02
C TYR A 237 -3.67 -9.76 -1.38
N ARG A 238 -3.19 -8.78 -2.16
CA ARG A 238 -1.77 -8.68 -2.56
C ARG A 238 -0.83 -8.69 -1.34
N SER A 239 -1.25 -8.12 -0.21
CA SER A 239 -0.49 -8.12 1.05
C SER A 239 -0.23 -9.54 1.59
N HIS A 240 -1.18 -10.47 1.45
CA HIS A 240 -0.99 -11.86 1.85
C HIS A 240 0.02 -12.56 0.92
N LEU A 241 -0.11 -12.36 -0.40
CA LEU A 241 0.84 -12.93 -1.37
C LEU A 241 2.26 -12.39 -1.18
N MET A 242 2.40 -11.11 -0.84
CA MET A 242 3.69 -10.53 -0.48
C MET A 242 4.27 -11.16 0.78
N LEU A 243 3.49 -11.29 1.86
CA LEU A 243 3.99 -11.92 3.08
C LEU A 243 4.44 -13.37 2.83
N LEU A 244 3.69 -14.12 2.04
CA LEU A 244 4.05 -15.47 1.62
C LEU A 244 5.35 -15.48 0.80
N SER A 245 5.49 -14.61 -0.19
CA SER A 245 6.69 -14.58 -1.04
C SER A 245 7.95 -14.22 -0.25
N TYR A 246 7.86 -13.27 0.69
CA TYR A 246 8.94 -12.95 1.61
C TYR A 246 9.28 -14.14 2.51
N LEU A 247 8.29 -14.82 3.08
CA LEU A 247 8.54 -16.00 3.91
C LEU A 247 9.27 -17.11 3.15
N MET A 248 8.84 -17.39 1.92
CA MET A 248 9.40 -18.47 1.09
C MET A 248 10.82 -18.17 0.59
N THR A 249 11.24 -16.90 0.58
CA THR A 249 12.56 -16.47 0.09
C THR A 249 13.52 -16.02 1.20
N TYR A 250 13.03 -15.77 2.41
CA TYR A 250 13.83 -15.27 3.54
C TYR A 250 14.90 -16.26 4.03
N LYS A 251 14.59 -17.56 4.05
CA LYS A 251 15.58 -18.64 4.17
C LYS A 251 15.32 -19.55 2.97
N VAL A 252 16.27 -19.63 2.03
CA VAL A 252 16.19 -20.37 0.73
C VAL A 252 16.16 -21.90 0.94
N PHE A 253 15.35 -22.34 1.86
CA PHE A 253 15.55 -23.58 2.57
C PHE A 253 14.24 -23.91 3.28
N GLY A 254 13.63 -25.03 2.88
CA GLY A 254 12.25 -25.40 3.22
C GLY A 254 11.89 -25.34 4.71
N LEU A 255 10.60 -25.55 5.01
CA LEU A 255 9.99 -25.48 6.35
C LEU A 255 10.84 -26.02 7.52
N ALA A 256 11.59 -27.10 7.30
CA ALA A 256 12.51 -27.69 8.29
C ALA A 256 13.66 -26.77 8.70
N LYS A 257 14.18 -25.94 7.81
CA LYS A 257 15.26 -24.97 8.05
C LYS A 257 14.75 -23.60 8.55
N MET A 258 13.43 -23.37 8.52
CA MET A 258 12.81 -22.14 9.03
C MET A 258 12.51 -22.18 10.53
N LYS A 259 12.20 -23.35 11.09
CA LYS A 259 11.80 -23.50 12.50
C LYS A 259 12.98 -23.98 13.33
N GLU A 260 13.38 -23.18 14.31
CA GLU A 260 14.44 -23.52 15.27
C GLU A 260 13.90 -24.35 16.45
N ASN A 261 12.59 -24.31 16.69
CA ASN A 261 11.94 -25.03 17.79
C ASN A 261 11.68 -26.49 17.40
N VAL A 262 12.45 -27.41 17.99
CA VAL A 262 12.35 -28.86 17.82
C VAL A 262 10.94 -29.39 18.04
N LEU A 263 10.25 -28.95 19.10
CA LEU A 263 8.88 -29.38 19.37
C LEU A 263 7.90 -28.97 18.26
N MET A 264 8.13 -27.80 17.64
CA MET A 264 7.30 -27.33 16.53
C MET A 264 7.57 -28.14 15.26
N LEU A 265 8.82 -28.56 15.02
CA LEU A 265 9.18 -29.47 13.93
C LEU A 265 8.56 -30.86 14.16
N ALA A 266 8.75 -31.43 15.35
CA ALA A 266 8.24 -32.74 15.73
C ALA A 266 6.70 -32.83 15.67
N SER A 267 6.00 -31.72 15.92
CA SER A 267 4.54 -31.63 15.81
C SER A 267 4.00 -31.56 14.37
N PHE A 268 4.85 -31.26 13.39
CA PHE A 268 4.43 -31.08 12.00
C PHE A 268 4.51 -32.40 11.22
N GLU A 269 5.71 -32.95 11.06
CA GLU A 269 5.96 -34.21 10.35
C GLU A 269 7.21 -34.89 10.94
N LYS A 270 7.40 -36.21 10.72
CA LYS A 270 8.59 -36.98 11.16
C LYS A 270 8.95 -36.77 12.64
N THR A 271 7.97 -36.93 13.52
CA THR A 271 8.08 -36.69 14.98
C THR A 271 9.25 -37.43 15.63
N ALA A 272 9.42 -38.72 15.30
CA ALA A 272 10.46 -39.55 15.88
C ALA A 272 11.86 -39.06 15.48
N ASP A 273 12.09 -38.84 14.18
CA ASP A 273 13.38 -38.43 13.64
C ASP A 273 13.87 -37.13 14.29
N HIS A 274 12.99 -36.12 14.39
CA HIS A 274 13.34 -34.83 15.00
C HIS A 274 13.68 -34.92 16.50
N LEU A 275 13.00 -35.80 17.25
CA LEU A 275 13.28 -35.99 18.67
C LEU A 275 14.58 -36.79 18.88
N PHE A 276 14.84 -37.80 18.04
CA PHE A 276 16.05 -38.60 18.12
C PHE A 276 17.30 -37.82 17.71
N ASP A 277 17.23 -37.01 16.65
CA ASP A 277 18.36 -36.18 16.20
C ASP A 277 18.82 -35.20 17.29
N VAL A 278 17.90 -34.63 18.04
CA VAL A 278 18.20 -33.67 19.11
C VAL A 278 18.74 -34.36 20.35
N ALA A 279 18.16 -35.51 20.72
CA ALA A 279 18.69 -36.33 21.80
C ALA A 279 20.12 -36.79 21.50
N TYR A 280 20.46 -37.04 20.23
CA TYR A 280 21.80 -37.39 19.80
C TYR A 280 22.77 -36.19 19.90
N LEU A 281 22.35 -34.99 19.49
CA LEU A 281 23.16 -33.77 19.55
C LEU A 281 23.48 -33.28 20.97
N GLU A 282 22.72 -33.68 22.00
CA GLU A 282 23.00 -33.34 23.41
C GLU A 282 24.00 -34.29 24.10
N ILE A 283 24.36 -35.40 23.46
CA ILE A 283 25.22 -36.45 24.05
C ILE A 283 26.73 -36.21 23.75
N ASP A 284 27.06 -35.35 22.78
CA ASP A 284 28.42 -34.92 22.43
C ASP A 284 28.79 -33.55 23.03
#